data_AF-A0A444UZD6-F1
#
_entry.id   AF-A0A444UZD6-F1
#
_cell.length_a   1.000
_cell.length_b   1.000
_cell.length_c   1.000
_cell.angle_alpha   90.00
_cell.angle_beta   90.00
_cell.angle_gamma   90.00
#
_symmetry.space_group_name_H-M   'P 1'
#
loop_
_entity.id
_entity.type
_entity.pdbx_description
1 polymer ?
#
loop_
_entity_poly.entity_id
_entity_poly.type
_entity_poly.pdbx_seq_one_letter_code
_entity_poly.pdbx_strand_id
1 'polypeptide(L)'
;MVDYPTLKATVLNRVGATPEGYRRKFREEVFAAEEHPRTIARRLKDYAMGWLNLYATPKARLVEAVLLAEQFLEAEPTSARLPGKVPTPASPS
;
A
#
# COMPACT_ATOMS: atom_id res chain seq x y z
N MET A 1 -13.00 35.20 3.21
CA MET A 1 -11.54 34.99 3.23
C MET A 1 -11.33 33.52 3.51
N VAL A 2 -10.67 32.76 2.62
CA VAL A 2 -10.46 31.32 2.86
C VAL A 2 -9.41 31.17 3.95
N ASP A 3 -9.72 30.41 5.00
CA ASP A 3 -8.83 30.19 6.13
C ASP A 3 -7.62 29.33 5.72
N TYR A 4 -6.46 29.58 6.34
CA TYR A 4 -5.19 28.94 5.99
C TYR A 4 -5.21 27.38 6.08
N PRO A 5 -5.79 26.76 7.12
CA PRO A 5 -6.05 25.32 7.18
C PRO A 5 -6.79 24.76 5.97
N THR A 6 -7.81 25.47 5.48
CA THR A 6 -8.62 25.05 4.33
C THR A 6 -7.81 25.14 3.03
N LEU A 7 -7.05 26.21 2.84
CA LEU A 7 -6.12 26.33 1.70
C LEU A 7 -5.07 25.22 1.73
N LYS A 8 -4.45 24.97 2.89
CA LYS A 8 -3.44 23.92 3.07
C LYS A 8 -4.02 22.54 2.75
N ALA A 9 -5.21 22.21 3.25
CA ALA A 9 -5.87 20.95 2.96
C ALA A 9 -6.19 20.79 1.47
N THR A 10 -6.66 21.86 0.82
CA THR A 10 -7.00 21.84 -0.62
C THR A 10 -5.76 21.63 -1.49
N VAL A 11 -4.65 22.28 -1.15
CA VAL A 11 -3.37 22.10 -1.86
C VAL A 11 -2.82 20.69 -1.66
N LEU A 12 -2.80 20.19 -0.42
CA LEU A 12 -2.34 18.83 -0.11
C LEU A 12 -3.18 17.77 -0.84
N ASN A 13 -4.49 17.97 -0.94
CA ASN A 13 -5.40 17.09 -1.68
C ASN A 13 -5.08 17.09 -3.18
N ARG A 14 -4.88 18.27 -3.79
CA ARG A 14 -4.55 18.37 -5.22
C ARG A 14 -3.24 17.67 -5.60
N VAL A 15 -2.23 17.72 -4.74
CA VAL A 15 -0.94 17.04 -4.98
C VAL A 15 -0.92 15.59 -4.50
N GLY A 16 -2.04 15.10 -3.95
CA GLY A 16 -2.14 13.74 -3.39
C GLY A 16 -1.24 13.49 -2.19
N ALA A 17 -0.87 14.54 -1.45
CA ALA A 17 -0.13 14.46 -0.19
C ALA A 17 -1.08 14.30 1.01
N THR A 18 -2.09 13.45 0.83
CA THR A 18 -3.04 13.01 1.86
C THR A 18 -2.73 11.57 2.25
N PRO A 19 -3.14 11.09 3.44
CA PRO A 19 -2.95 9.70 3.84
C PRO A 19 -3.38 8.67 2.78
N GLU A 20 -4.54 8.88 2.16
CA GLU A 20 -5.08 8.05 1.08
C GLU A 20 -4.26 8.17 -0.20
N GLY A 21 -3.77 9.37 -0.54
CA GLY A 21 -2.88 9.59 -1.67
C GLY A 21 -1.56 8.82 -1.52
N TYR A 22 -1.00 8.79 -0.31
CA TYR A 22 0.18 7.99 0.02
C TYR A 22 -0.12 6.49 0.06
N ARG A 23 -1.26 6.06 0.61
CA ARG A 23 -1.70 4.64 0.58
C ARG A 23 -1.77 4.11 -0.84
N ARG A 24 -2.38 4.89 -1.73
CA ARG A 24 -2.51 4.55 -3.14
C ARG A 24 -1.14 4.40 -3.78
N LYS A 25 -0.26 5.39 -3.65
CA LYS A 25 1.13 5.30 -4.15
C LYS A 25 1.87 4.09 -3.60
N PHE A 26 1.72 3.77 -2.30
CA PHE A 26 2.32 2.59 -1.69
C PHE A 26 1.84 1.28 -2.31
N ARG A 27 0.53 1.17 -2.61
CA ARG A 27 -0.08 -0.06 -3.15
C ARG A 27 0.07 -0.21 -4.66
N GLU A 28 0.11 0.90 -5.39
CA GLU A 28 0.22 0.96 -6.84
C GLU A 28 1.67 1.12 -7.33
N GLU A 29 2.65 1.19 -6.43
CA GLU A 29 4.06 1.30 -6.80
C GLU A 29 4.47 0.08 -7.63
N VAL A 30 4.96 0.32 -8.84
CA VAL A 30 5.49 -0.70 -9.73
C VAL A 30 7.01 -0.62 -9.72
N PHE A 31 7.67 -1.74 -9.45
CA PHE A 31 9.13 -1.82 -9.42
C PHE A 31 9.65 -2.18 -10.81
N ALA A 32 10.59 -1.38 -11.33
CA ALA A 32 11.31 -1.76 -12.54
C ALA A 32 12.36 -2.84 -12.21
N ALA A 33 12.58 -3.77 -13.15
CA ALA A 33 13.53 -4.88 -12.95
C ALA A 33 14.98 -4.42 -12.71
N GLU A 34 15.34 -3.26 -13.26
CA GLU A 34 16.67 -2.63 -13.16
C GLU A 34 16.86 -1.85 -11.84
N GLU A 35 15.80 -1.68 -11.06
CA GLU A 35 15.79 -0.72 -9.96
C GLU A 35 16.40 -1.31 -8.69
N HIS A 36 17.30 -0.54 -8.05
CA HIS A 36 18.02 -1.05 -6.89
C HIS A 36 17.06 -1.26 -5.69
N PRO A 37 17.09 -2.42 -5.00
CA PRO A 37 16.17 -2.73 -3.90
C PRO A 37 16.12 -1.67 -2.78
N ARG A 38 17.26 -1.03 -2.48
CA ARG A 38 17.29 0.07 -1.48
C ARG A 38 16.51 1.31 -1.93
N THR A 39 16.48 1.59 -3.23
CA THR A 39 15.73 2.73 -3.79
C THR A 39 14.23 2.47 -3.67
N ILE A 40 13.80 1.26 -4.04
CA ILE A 40 12.44 0.78 -3.86
C ILE A 40 12.03 0.86 -2.38
N ALA A 41 12.84 0.30 -1.47
CA ALA A 41 12.55 0.31 -0.04
C ALA A 41 12.47 1.73 0.53
N ARG A 42 13.29 2.67 0.04
CA ARG A 42 13.21 4.08 0.44
C ARG A 42 11.88 4.70 0.05
N ARG A 43 11.44 4.54 -1.21
CA ARG A 43 10.16 5.11 -1.66
C ARG A 43 8.97 4.52 -0.92
N LEU A 44 8.94 3.19 -0.75
CA LEU A 44 7.91 2.51 0.04
C LEU A 44 7.86 3.02 1.47
N LYS A 45 9.02 3.23 2.10
CA LYS A 45 9.10 3.81 3.44
C LYS A 45 8.51 5.21 3.46
N ASP A 46 8.84 6.06 2.50
CA ASP A 46 8.35 7.44 2.45
C ASP A 46 6.82 7.50 2.28
N TYR A 47 6.26 6.63 1.45
CA TYR A 47 4.80 6.51 1.32
C TYR A 47 4.14 5.94 2.59
N ALA A 48 4.75 4.94 3.24
CA ALA A 48 4.22 4.40 4.50
C ALA A 48 4.21 5.47 5.61
N MET A 49 5.25 6.29 5.70
CA MET A 49 5.33 7.41 6.65
C MET A 49 4.20 8.43 6.42
N GLY A 50 3.91 8.76 5.16
CA GLY A 50 2.84 9.69 4.78
C GLY A 50 1.43 9.10 4.93
N TRP A 51 1.25 7.81 4.64
CA TRP A 51 -0.03 7.11 4.78
C TRP A 51 -0.42 6.97 6.26
N LEU A 52 0.49 6.49 7.10
CA LEU A 52 0.21 6.27 8.53
C LEU A 52 0.42 7.52 9.39
N ASN A 53 0.81 8.64 8.75
CA ASN A 53 1.15 9.90 9.40
C ASN A 53 2.12 9.71 10.59
N LEU A 54 3.15 8.88 10.39
CA LEU A 54 4.04 8.38 11.46
C LEU A 54 4.77 9.50 12.23
N TYR A 55 4.83 10.70 11.69
CA TYR A 55 5.40 11.89 12.33
C TYR A 55 4.53 12.47 13.45
N ALA A 56 3.21 12.30 13.35
CA ALA A 56 2.24 12.83 14.32
C ALA A 56 1.50 11.72 15.09
N THR A 57 1.61 10.47 14.64
CA THR A 57 0.91 9.34 15.25
C THR A 57 1.67 8.79 16.47
N PRO A 58 1.04 8.69 17.65
CA PRO A 58 1.64 8.05 18.81
C PRO A 58 1.99 6.58 18.54
N LYS A 59 3.14 6.11 19.06
CA LYS A 59 3.63 4.74 18.85
C LYS A 59 2.58 3.65 19.17
N ALA A 60 1.73 3.87 20.17
CA ALA A 60 0.67 2.93 20.55
C ALA A 60 -0.37 2.71 19.43
N ARG A 61 -0.76 3.77 18.70
CA ARG A 61 -1.70 3.66 17.57
C ARG A 61 -1.10 2.94 16.37
N LEU A 62 0.22 3.00 16.21
CA LEU A 62 0.92 2.26 15.16
C LEU A 62 0.92 0.76 15.42
N VAL A 63 1.17 0.36 16.67
CA VAL A 63 1.10 -1.04 17.07
C VAL A 63 -0.31 -1.60 16.86
N GLU A 64 -1.34 -0.85 17.27
CA GLU A 64 -2.74 -1.23 17.04
C GLU A 64 -3.06 -1.39 15.54
N ALA A 65 -2.63 -0.44 14.70
CA ALA A 65 -2.85 -0.51 13.25
C ALA A 65 -2.14 -1.70 12.60
N VAL A 66 -0.91 -2.02 13.04
CA VAL A 66 -0.15 -3.18 12.55
C VAL A 66 -0.82 -4.48 12.99
N LEU A 67 -1.23 -4.60 14.27
CA LEU A 67 -1.90 -5.79 14.80
C LEU A 67 -3.20 -6.11 14.05
N LEU A 68 -4.02 -5.07 13.79
CA LEU A 68 -5.28 -5.23 13.06
C LEU A 68 -5.03 -5.61 11.59
N ALA A 69 -3.98 -5.06 10.95
CA ALA A 69 -3.63 -5.41 9.59
C ALA A 69 -3.12 -6.86 9.47
N GLU A 70 -2.28 -7.32 10.40
CA GLU A 70 -1.82 -8.71 10.46
C GLU A 70 -2.99 -9.67 10.65
N GLN A 71 -3.89 -9.39 11.61
CA GLN A 71 -5.06 -10.23 11.82
C GLN A 71 -6.03 -10.23 10.64
N PHE A 72 -6.20 -9.10 9.96
CA PHE A 72 -7.02 -9.06 8.75
C PHE A 72 -6.42 -9.90 7.60
N LEU A 73 -5.10 -9.88 7.43
CA LEU A 73 -4.40 -10.69 6.42
C LEU A 73 -4.42 -12.18 6.76
N GLU A 74 -4.32 -12.55 8.05
CA GLU A 74 -4.49 -13.93 8.50
C GLU A 74 -5.94 -14.42 8.38
N ALA A 75 -6.91 -13.53 8.56
CA ALA A 75 -8.33 -13.82 8.41
C ALA A 75 -8.80 -13.84 6.95
N GLU A 76 -7.97 -13.43 5.99
CA GLU A 76 -8.26 -13.56 4.56
C GLU A 76 -8.15 -15.05 4.20
N PRO A 77 -9.26 -15.72 3.84
CA PRO A 77 -9.21 -17.14 3.48
C PRO A 77 -8.42 -17.24 2.19
N THR A 78 -7.13 -17.60 2.33
CA THR A 78 -6.19 -17.97 1.25
C THR A 78 -7.01 -18.45 0.06
N SER A 79 -7.15 -17.60 -0.96
CA SER A 79 -7.91 -17.93 -2.18
C SER A 79 -7.51 -19.33 -2.59
N ALA A 80 -8.44 -20.26 -2.37
CA ALA A 80 -8.21 -21.67 -2.54
C ALA A 80 -7.57 -21.86 -3.92
N ARG A 81 -6.38 -22.46 -3.95
CA ARG A 81 -5.85 -23.07 -5.18
C ARG A 81 -6.97 -23.93 -5.72
N LEU A 82 -7.60 -23.52 -6.82
CA LEU A 82 -8.51 -24.40 -7.55
C LEU A 82 -7.67 -25.59 -8.03
N PRO A 83 -7.92 -26.82 -7.59
CA PRO A 83 -7.23 -27.97 -8.12
C PRO A 83 -7.80 -28.29 -9.50
N GLY A 84 -6.92 -28.38 -10.50
CA GLY A 84 -7.18 -29.13 -11.72
C GLY A 84 -7.52 -28.32 -12.96
N LYS A 85 -6.49 -27.97 -13.71
CA LYS A 85 -6.46 -28.27 -15.15
C LYS A 85 -5.03 -28.67 -15.52
N VAL A 86 -4.74 -29.97 -15.39
CA VAL A 86 -3.60 -30.59 -16.06
C VAL A 86 -3.92 -30.60 -17.57
N PRO A 87 -2.99 -30.21 -18.45
CA PRO A 87 -3.26 -30.12 -19.87
C PRO A 87 -3.48 -31.51 -20.47
N THR A 88 -4.56 -31.70 -21.23
CA THR A 88 -4.76 -32.88 -22.06
C THR A 88 -3.69 -32.87 -23.16
N PRO A 89 -2.80 -33.88 -23.26
CA PRO A 89 -2.00 -34.06 -24.45
C PRO A 89 -2.94 -34.56 -25.56
N ALA A 90 -3.21 -33.72 -26.55
CA ALA A 90 -3.80 -34.16 -27.80
C ALA A 90 -2.78 -35.05 -28.52
N SER A 91 -3.02 -36.35 -28.51
CA SER A 91 -2.35 -37.33 -29.36
C SER A 91 -2.72 -37.13 -30.84
N PRO A 92 -1.86 -37.59 -31.77
CA PRO A 92 -1.81 -37.13 -33.15
C PRO A 92 -2.85 -37.81 -34.05
N SER A 93 -3.12 -37.19 -35.20
CA SER A 93 -3.69 -37.84 -36.40
C SER A 93 -2.70 -37.75 -37.54
#